data_AF-A0A6C0AQ19-F1
#
_entry.id   AF-A0A6C0AQ19-F1
#
_cell.length_a   1.000
_cell.length_b   1.000
_cell.length_c   1.000
_cell.angle_alpha   90.00
_cell.angle_beta   90.00
_cell.angle_gamma   90.00
#
_symmetry.space_group_name_H-M   'P 1'
#
loop_
_entity.id
_entity.type
_entity.pdbx_description
1 polymer ?
#
loop_
_entity_poly.entity_id
_entity_poly.type
_entity_poly.pdbx_seq_one_letter_code
_entity_poly.pdbx_strand_id
1 'polypeptide(L)'
;MNAIQSTITLTFGECGENHAGMEKIGTTGTKGTGFSVQFLKDLRTRFEAKGLKCMTSNLAVGLPKGTVAEEAKILVVRNALDTILGMPNAHEALFAEQAALDVDKKALMYKRVVNKKARWNLCFANEGHEPNYEDGKGRVVAWSDVPLTKKLKTVLTELLGTEDLMGEGNYYYDIKTCGIGFHGDTERRKVAAVRLGCEMPIFWQWYHNYKPIGSKMGLKLNGGDLYFMSEKAVGTDWKESSKLTLRHAAGCAEYTGEEPEPSSTITQTVGK
;
A
#
# COMPACT_ATOMS: atom_id res chain seq x y z
N MET A 1 3.73 13.17 14.31
CA MET A 1 2.46 12.41 14.43
C MET A 1 2.52 11.48 15.64
N ASN A 2 1.39 10.95 16.13
CA ASN A 2 1.33 10.05 17.30
C ASN A 2 1.09 8.59 16.86
N ALA A 3 2.00 7.67 17.16
CA ALA A 3 1.92 6.26 16.72
C ALA A 3 0.68 5.50 17.20
N ILE A 4 -0.01 5.97 18.25
CA ILE A 4 -1.20 5.33 18.81
C ILE A 4 -2.48 5.75 18.07
N GLN A 5 -2.47 6.90 17.39
CA GLN A 5 -3.63 7.50 16.73
C GLN A 5 -3.45 7.67 15.21
N SER A 6 -2.24 7.42 14.71
CA SER A 6 -1.88 7.63 13.32
C SER A 6 -1.15 6.45 12.74
N THR A 7 -1.26 6.34 11.42
CA THR A 7 -0.72 5.25 10.64
C THR A 7 0.00 5.81 9.41
N ILE A 8 1.11 5.19 9.04
CA ILE A 8 1.83 5.49 7.80
C ILE A 8 1.86 4.21 6.95
N THR A 9 1.59 4.34 5.67
CA THR A 9 1.94 3.31 4.68
C THR A 9 3.08 3.82 3.83
N LEU A 10 4.21 3.13 3.84
CA LEU A 10 5.24 3.34 2.81
C LEU A 10 5.04 2.26 1.76
N THR A 11 4.79 2.67 0.53
CA THR A 11 4.60 1.80 -0.62
C THR A 11 5.80 1.95 -1.55
N PHE A 12 6.37 0.83 -1.95
CA PHE A 12 7.47 0.73 -2.90
C PHE A 12 6.99 0.06 -4.18
N GLY A 13 7.27 0.71 -5.30
CA GLY A 13 6.82 0.30 -6.63
C GLY A 13 7.62 1.00 -7.72
N GLU A 14 7.25 0.82 -8.98
CA GLU A 14 7.98 1.45 -10.10
C GLU A 14 7.72 2.95 -10.22
N CYS A 15 6.56 3.41 -9.70
CA CYS A 15 6.11 4.78 -9.78
C CYS A 15 5.34 5.18 -8.53
N GLY A 16 5.62 6.37 -8.00
CA GLY A 16 4.81 7.09 -7.01
C GLY A 16 4.05 8.26 -7.66
N GLU A 17 2.95 8.71 -7.05
CA GLU A 17 2.21 9.90 -7.51
C GLU A 17 1.93 10.81 -6.31
N ASN A 18 2.26 12.11 -6.38
CA ASN A 18 2.04 13.00 -5.23
C ASN A 18 0.54 13.12 -4.87
N HIS A 19 -0.32 13.09 -5.88
CA HIS A 19 -1.77 13.02 -5.73
C HIS A 19 -2.37 12.62 -7.07
N ALA A 20 -3.58 12.07 -7.08
CA ALA A 20 -4.26 11.71 -8.33
C ALA A 20 -4.27 12.90 -9.33
N GLY A 21 -3.56 12.76 -10.44
CA GLY A 21 -3.42 13.77 -11.49
C GLY A 21 -2.29 14.80 -11.29
N MET A 22 -1.45 14.63 -10.28
CA MET A 22 -0.23 15.42 -10.03
C MET A 22 1.02 14.68 -10.56
N GLU A 23 2.19 15.24 -10.31
CA GLU A 23 3.48 14.70 -10.72
C GLU A 23 3.67 13.24 -10.30
N LYS A 24 4.24 12.48 -11.24
CA LYS A 24 4.58 11.06 -11.10
C LYS A 24 6.09 10.92 -11.07
N ILE A 25 6.57 10.14 -10.11
CA ILE A 25 7.98 9.92 -9.86
C ILE A 25 8.32 8.47 -10.20
N GLY A 26 9.24 8.28 -11.15
CA GLY A 26 9.58 6.97 -11.70
C GLY A 26 8.86 6.66 -13.02
N THR A 27 8.91 5.39 -13.41
CA THR A 27 8.38 4.92 -14.70
C THR A 27 7.13 4.09 -14.46
N THR A 28 6.06 4.38 -15.19
CA THR A 28 4.83 3.60 -15.07
C THR A 28 5.09 2.13 -15.45
N GLY A 29 4.70 1.22 -14.57
CA GLY A 29 4.88 -0.21 -14.79
C GLY A 29 4.08 -0.71 -16.01
N THR A 30 4.68 -1.61 -16.80
CA THR A 30 4.03 -2.22 -17.95
C THR A 30 3.22 -3.45 -17.53
N LYS A 31 2.07 -3.69 -18.18
CA LYS A 31 1.22 -4.83 -17.85
C LYS A 31 2.00 -6.15 -17.95
N GLY A 32 1.85 -7.02 -16.95
CA GLY A 32 2.54 -8.30 -16.83
C GLY A 32 3.89 -8.23 -16.10
N THR A 33 4.33 -7.04 -15.67
CA THR A 33 5.59 -6.87 -14.91
C THR A 33 5.40 -6.79 -13.39
N GLY A 34 4.15 -6.84 -12.91
CA GLY A 34 3.85 -6.88 -11.48
C GLY A 34 4.12 -8.26 -10.87
N PHE A 35 3.85 -8.39 -9.57
CA PHE A 35 4.06 -9.67 -8.90
C PHE A 35 3.00 -10.70 -9.33
N SER A 36 3.46 -11.86 -9.81
CA SER A 36 2.59 -13.00 -10.06
C SER A 36 2.16 -13.65 -8.75
N VAL A 37 1.04 -14.38 -8.77
CA VAL A 37 0.61 -15.14 -7.58
C VAL A 37 1.63 -16.23 -7.21
N GLN A 38 2.31 -16.82 -8.20
CA GLN A 38 3.40 -17.75 -7.93
C GLN A 38 4.58 -17.07 -7.22
N PHE A 39 4.99 -15.88 -7.69
CA PHE A 39 6.04 -15.12 -7.04
C PHE A 39 5.71 -14.82 -5.57
N LEU A 40 4.45 -14.48 -5.25
CA LEU A 40 4.02 -14.29 -3.86
C LEU A 40 4.08 -15.59 -3.03
N LYS A 41 3.81 -16.75 -3.62
CA LYS A 41 3.98 -18.06 -2.94
C LYS A 41 5.46 -18.32 -2.65
N ASP A 42 6.34 -18.05 -3.61
CA ASP A 42 7.77 -18.24 -3.42
C ASP A 42 8.37 -17.26 -2.41
N LEU A 43 7.87 -16.01 -2.42
CA LEU A 43 8.24 -14.97 -1.45
C LEU A 43 7.79 -15.35 -0.04
N ARG A 44 6.58 -15.91 0.11
CA ARG A 44 6.10 -16.46 1.38
C ARG A 44 7.08 -17.51 1.94
N THR A 45 7.48 -18.49 1.13
CA THR A 45 8.42 -19.54 1.55
C THR A 45 9.74 -18.95 2.04
N ARG A 46 10.25 -17.92 1.35
CA ARG A 46 11.48 -17.20 1.75
C ARG A 46 11.35 -16.49 3.10
N PHE A 47 10.19 -15.90 3.39
CA PHE A 47 9.93 -15.28 4.70
C PHE A 47 9.71 -16.30 5.81
N GLU A 48 8.98 -17.38 5.54
CA GLU A 48 8.77 -18.46 6.53
C GLU A 48 10.10 -19.15 6.88
N ALA A 49 11.02 -19.30 5.93
CA ALA A 49 12.38 -19.79 6.17
C ALA A 49 13.22 -18.86 7.09
N LYS A 50 12.86 -17.57 7.18
CA LYS A 50 13.43 -16.61 8.14
C LYS A 50 12.69 -16.61 9.49
N GLY A 51 11.75 -17.53 9.71
CA GLY A 51 10.94 -17.62 10.93
C GLY A 51 9.79 -16.62 11.01
N LEU A 52 9.48 -15.90 9.92
CA LEU A 52 8.42 -14.90 9.91
C LEU A 52 7.05 -15.53 9.66
N LYS A 53 6.03 -15.03 10.37
CA LYS A 53 4.66 -15.46 10.19
C LYS A 53 4.04 -14.81 8.96
N CYS A 54 3.63 -15.63 8.01
CA CYS A 54 2.97 -15.18 6.78
C CYS A 54 1.46 -15.48 6.81
N MET A 55 0.68 -14.62 6.16
CA MET A 55 -0.74 -14.81 5.88
C MET A 55 -0.97 -14.51 4.40
N THR A 56 -1.75 -15.35 3.72
CA THR A 56 -2.14 -15.06 2.34
C THR A 56 -3.64 -15.06 2.19
N SER A 57 -4.18 -14.09 1.44
CA SER A 57 -5.61 -14.02 1.12
C SER A 57 -5.81 -14.17 -0.39
N ASN A 58 -6.64 -15.13 -0.80
CA ASN A 58 -7.09 -15.26 -2.18
C ASN A 58 -8.32 -14.37 -2.37
N LEU A 59 -8.24 -13.38 -3.24
CA LEU A 59 -9.32 -12.40 -3.43
C LEU A 59 -10.46 -12.94 -4.30
N ALA A 60 -10.33 -14.11 -4.92
CA ALA A 60 -11.44 -14.75 -5.62
C ALA A 60 -12.57 -15.18 -4.67
N VAL A 61 -12.30 -15.34 -3.37
CA VAL A 61 -13.32 -15.72 -2.36
C VAL A 61 -14.43 -14.69 -2.21
N GLY A 62 -14.17 -13.44 -2.60
CA GLY A 62 -15.19 -12.39 -2.60
C GLY A 62 -16.18 -12.51 -3.76
N LEU A 63 -15.91 -13.31 -4.79
CA LEU A 63 -16.77 -13.40 -5.97
C LEU A 63 -17.95 -14.37 -5.77
N PRO A 64 -19.09 -14.15 -6.46
CA PRO A 64 -20.15 -15.13 -6.54
C PRO A 64 -19.64 -16.49 -7.04
N LYS A 65 -20.18 -17.59 -6.48
CA LYS A 65 -19.78 -18.96 -6.85
C LYS A 65 -19.89 -19.18 -8.36
N GLY A 66 -18.86 -19.77 -8.96
CA GLY A 66 -18.80 -20.05 -10.41
C GLY A 66 -18.31 -18.87 -11.26
N THR A 67 -18.05 -17.70 -10.68
CA THR A 67 -17.43 -16.59 -11.41
C THR A 67 -16.00 -16.93 -11.77
N VAL A 68 -15.67 -16.81 -13.06
CA VAL A 68 -14.29 -16.93 -13.55
C VAL A 68 -13.65 -15.55 -13.54
N ALA A 69 -12.53 -15.41 -12.82
CA ALA A 69 -11.77 -14.18 -12.75
C ALA A 69 -10.27 -14.47 -12.75
N GLU A 70 -9.47 -13.46 -13.08
CA GLU A 70 -8.03 -13.51 -12.94
C GLU A 70 -7.62 -13.73 -11.46
N GLU A 71 -6.62 -14.57 -11.23
CA GLU A 71 -6.16 -14.88 -9.87
C GLU A 71 -5.56 -13.63 -9.21
N ALA A 72 -6.02 -13.32 -8.00
CA ALA A 72 -5.56 -12.16 -7.24
C ALA A 72 -5.25 -12.58 -5.80
N LYS A 73 -4.07 -12.21 -5.30
CA LYS A 73 -3.60 -12.62 -3.98
C LYS A 73 -2.88 -11.48 -3.26
N ILE A 74 -3.05 -11.47 -1.94
CA ILE A 74 -2.27 -10.65 -1.03
C ILE A 74 -1.40 -11.56 -0.18
N LEU A 75 -0.15 -11.17 0.03
CA LEU A 75 0.74 -11.72 1.06
C LEU A 75 0.94 -10.67 2.14
N VAL A 76 0.74 -11.04 3.40
CA VAL A 76 1.10 -10.23 4.58
C VAL A 76 2.15 -11.00 5.37
N VAL A 77 3.21 -10.32 5.78
CA VAL A 77 4.28 -10.83 6.63
C VAL A 77 4.26 -10.05 7.93
N ARG A 78 3.96 -10.73 9.04
CA ARG A 78 3.69 -10.07 10.31
C ARG A 78 4.97 -9.62 11.00
N ASN A 79 4.97 -8.39 11.52
CA ASN A 79 6.06 -7.81 12.30
C ASN A 79 7.46 -8.07 11.68
N ALA A 80 7.61 -7.77 10.39
CA ALA A 80 8.74 -8.23 9.60
C ALA A 80 9.99 -7.36 9.74
N LEU A 81 9.83 -6.10 10.16
CA LEU A 81 10.85 -5.05 9.99
C LEU A 81 12.14 -5.36 10.71
N ASP A 82 12.11 -5.80 11.97
CA ASP A 82 13.32 -6.10 12.73
C ASP A 82 14.15 -7.20 12.06
N THR A 83 13.46 -8.22 11.56
CA THR A 83 14.09 -9.37 10.89
C THR A 83 14.67 -8.97 9.53
N ILE A 84 13.94 -8.20 8.72
CA ILE A 84 14.41 -7.86 7.37
C ILE A 84 15.47 -6.75 7.37
N LEU A 85 15.42 -5.83 8.34
CA LEU A 85 16.40 -4.75 8.49
C LEU A 85 17.59 -5.15 9.38
N GLY A 86 17.51 -6.29 10.07
CA GLY A 86 18.53 -6.75 11.00
C GLY A 86 18.78 -5.73 12.13
N MET A 87 17.72 -5.08 12.61
CA MET A 87 17.81 -4.07 13.67
C MET A 87 16.62 -4.18 14.63
N PRO A 88 16.81 -4.10 15.96
CA PRO A 88 15.71 -4.10 16.90
C PRO A 88 14.90 -2.80 16.83
N ASN A 89 13.60 -2.87 17.10
CA ASN A 89 12.68 -1.71 17.14
C ASN A 89 12.65 -0.92 15.82
N ALA A 90 12.74 -1.63 14.70
CA ALA A 90 12.80 -1.04 13.37
C ALA A 90 11.50 -0.32 13.01
N HIS A 91 10.35 -0.83 13.49
CA HIS A 91 9.05 -0.19 13.32
C HIS A 91 9.02 1.21 13.95
N GLU A 92 9.45 1.33 15.20
CA GLU A 92 9.45 2.59 15.95
C GLU A 92 10.43 3.59 15.33
N ALA A 93 11.61 3.12 14.94
CA ALA A 93 12.63 3.95 14.32
C ALA A 93 12.17 4.48 12.95
N LEU A 94 11.57 3.64 12.10
CA LEU A 94 10.98 4.06 10.82
C LEU A 94 9.81 5.01 11.03
N PHE A 95 8.93 4.73 12.01
CA PHE A 95 7.82 5.64 12.31
C PHE A 95 8.35 7.01 12.75
N ALA A 96 9.37 7.06 13.61
CA ALA A 96 9.97 8.30 14.07
C ALA A 96 10.60 9.11 12.92
N GLU A 97 11.37 8.46 12.03
CA GLU A 97 11.94 9.10 10.83
C GLU A 97 10.83 9.73 9.97
N GLN A 98 9.78 8.97 9.66
CA GLN A 98 8.69 9.45 8.81
C GLN A 98 7.82 10.51 9.49
N ALA A 99 7.58 10.39 10.79
CA ALA A 99 6.74 11.32 11.54
C ALA A 99 7.39 12.71 11.74
N ALA A 100 8.70 12.83 11.51
CA ALA A 100 9.47 14.07 11.56
C ALA A 100 9.50 14.84 10.22
N LEU A 101 9.08 14.22 9.12
CA LEU A 101 9.10 14.83 7.80
C LEU A 101 8.00 15.91 7.66
N ASP A 102 8.29 16.94 6.85
CA ASP A 102 7.26 17.87 6.40
C ASP A 102 6.50 17.25 5.23
N VAL A 103 5.22 16.97 5.45
CA VAL A 103 4.36 16.21 4.54
C VAL A 103 3.45 17.12 3.72
N ASP A 104 3.07 16.69 2.52
CA ASP A 104 2.14 17.46 1.69
C ASP A 104 0.73 17.47 2.29
N LYS A 105 0.32 18.64 2.78
CA LYS A 105 -1.03 18.90 3.30
C LYS A 105 -1.96 19.55 2.27
N LYS A 106 -1.45 19.81 1.06
CA LYS A 106 -2.20 20.41 -0.05
C LYS A 106 -2.02 19.60 -1.33
N ALA A 107 -2.95 19.74 -2.26
CA ALA A 107 -2.89 19.16 -3.60
C ALA A 107 -3.64 20.03 -4.60
N LEU A 108 -3.29 19.90 -5.88
CA LEU A 108 -4.05 20.48 -6.98
C LEU A 108 -5.23 19.59 -7.34
N MET A 109 -6.45 20.08 -7.18
CA MET A 109 -7.68 19.37 -7.56
C MET A 109 -8.59 20.31 -8.34
N TYR A 110 -9.03 19.89 -9.52
CA TYR A 110 -9.89 20.70 -10.39
C TYR A 110 -9.37 22.15 -10.58
N LYS A 111 -8.07 22.27 -10.88
CA LYS A 111 -7.34 23.55 -11.08
C LYS A 111 -7.29 24.47 -9.85
N ARG A 112 -7.48 23.93 -8.64
CA ARG A 112 -7.40 24.69 -7.38
C ARG A 112 -6.52 23.96 -6.39
N VAL A 113 -5.68 24.71 -5.67
CA VAL A 113 -4.92 24.17 -4.54
C VAL A 113 -5.86 24.04 -3.35
N VAL A 114 -6.00 22.82 -2.82
CA VAL A 114 -6.92 22.50 -1.72
C VAL A 114 -6.19 21.77 -0.60
N ASN A 115 -6.73 21.86 0.61
CA ASN A 115 -6.21 21.11 1.76
C ASN A 115 -6.59 19.63 1.66
N LYS A 116 -5.63 18.75 1.92
CA LYS A 116 -5.83 17.29 1.96
C LYS A 116 -6.38 16.89 3.32
N LYS A 117 -7.68 16.58 3.34
CA LYS A 117 -8.38 16.11 4.56
C LYS A 117 -8.28 14.60 4.75
N ALA A 118 -8.35 13.83 3.66
CA ALA A 118 -8.40 12.37 3.74
C ALA A 118 -7.11 11.72 4.28
N ARG A 119 -5.96 12.25 3.86
CA ARG A 119 -4.60 11.83 4.26
C ARG A 119 -3.57 12.78 3.65
N TRP A 120 -2.36 12.79 4.17
CA TRP A 120 -1.21 13.48 3.56
C TRP A 120 -0.35 12.49 2.79
N ASN A 121 0.58 12.98 1.97
CA ASN A 121 1.48 12.13 1.20
C ASN A 121 2.90 12.68 1.16
N LEU A 122 3.84 11.84 0.76
CA LEU A 122 5.15 12.20 0.22
C LEU A 122 5.55 11.20 -0.87
N CYS A 123 6.38 11.64 -1.83
CA CYS A 123 7.11 10.74 -2.72
C CYS A 123 8.59 10.73 -2.34
N PHE A 124 9.29 9.66 -2.70
CA PHE A 124 10.71 9.47 -2.40
C PHE A 124 11.47 9.03 -3.64
N ALA A 125 12.62 9.67 -3.89
CA ALA A 125 13.47 9.40 -5.06
C ALA A 125 14.94 9.73 -4.79
N ASN A 126 15.80 9.55 -5.79
CA ASN A 126 17.23 9.85 -5.69
C ASN A 126 17.49 11.36 -5.47
N GLU A 127 16.70 12.20 -6.12
CA GLU A 127 16.73 13.65 -5.96
C GLU A 127 15.41 14.14 -5.35
N GLY A 128 15.50 15.12 -4.46
CA GLY A 128 14.33 15.71 -3.80
C GLY A 128 14.03 17.12 -4.30
N HIS A 129 12.80 17.57 -4.10
CA HIS A 129 12.41 18.95 -4.32
C HIS A 129 11.22 19.36 -3.43
N GLU A 130 11.14 20.66 -3.16
CA GLU A 130 9.99 21.29 -2.50
C GLU A 130 8.74 21.26 -3.40
N PRO A 131 7.53 21.33 -2.83
CA PRO A 131 6.30 21.30 -3.60
C PRO A 131 6.06 22.61 -4.36
N ASN A 132 5.41 22.48 -5.52
CA ASN A 132 4.78 23.58 -6.25
C ASN A 132 3.38 23.10 -6.65
N TYR A 133 2.42 23.30 -5.75
CA TYR A 133 1.09 22.74 -5.90
C TYR A 133 0.34 23.33 -7.09
N GLU A 134 0.57 24.59 -7.43
CA GLU A 134 -0.01 25.30 -8.56
C GLU A 134 0.32 24.60 -9.89
N ASP A 135 1.55 24.07 -10.01
CA ASP A 135 2.02 23.32 -11.16
C ASP A 135 1.80 21.80 -11.05
N GLY A 136 1.07 21.37 -10.03
CA GLY A 136 0.78 19.95 -9.82
C GLY A 136 1.97 19.14 -9.31
N LYS A 137 2.94 19.77 -8.64
CA LYS A 137 4.10 19.10 -8.03
C LYS A 137 3.98 19.04 -6.51
N GLY A 138 4.05 17.83 -5.95
CA GLY A 138 4.17 17.66 -4.50
C GLY A 138 5.63 17.65 -4.06
N ARG A 139 5.85 17.44 -2.77
CA ARG A 139 7.19 17.28 -2.22
C ARG A 139 7.74 15.90 -2.58
N VAL A 140 8.99 15.87 -3.01
CA VAL A 140 9.78 14.65 -3.15
C VAL A 140 10.95 14.72 -2.17
N VAL A 141 11.07 13.72 -1.31
CA VAL A 141 12.17 13.62 -0.33
C VAL A 141 13.26 12.74 -0.91
N ALA A 142 14.51 13.21 -0.87
CA ALA A 142 15.63 12.45 -1.37
C ALA A 142 15.92 11.25 -0.45
N TRP A 143 16.28 10.10 -1.02
CA TRP A 143 16.65 8.92 -0.24
C TRP A 143 17.81 9.18 0.73
N SER A 144 18.70 10.13 0.44
CA SER A 144 19.78 10.55 1.33
C SER A 144 19.30 11.10 2.66
N ASP A 145 18.08 11.65 2.70
CA ASP A 145 17.53 12.37 3.84
C ASP A 145 16.70 11.46 4.75
N VAL A 146 16.42 10.24 4.30
CA VAL A 146 15.62 9.21 5.00
C VAL A 146 16.37 7.87 5.06
N PRO A 147 17.49 7.78 5.81
CA PRO A 147 18.39 6.63 5.77
C PRO A 147 17.74 5.29 6.13
N LEU A 148 16.78 5.23 7.05
CA LEU A 148 16.08 3.99 7.40
C LEU A 148 15.12 3.58 6.31
N THR A 149 14.38 4.52 5.74
CA THR A 149 13.47 4.26 4.62
C THR A 149 14.25 3.84 3.38
N LYS A 150 15.41 4.46 3.11
CA LYS A 150 16.35 4.03 2.07
C LYS A 150 16.85 2.61 2.32
N LYS A 151 17.23 2.27 3.55
CA LYS A 151 17.65 0.91 3.91
C LYS A 151 16.54 -0.10 3.66
N LEU A 152 15.30 0.21 4.04
CA LEU A 152 14.13 -0.63 3.75
C LEU A 152 13.93 -0.80 2.24
N LYS A 153 14.00 0.28 1.47
CA LYS A 153 13.92 0.26 0.02
C LYS A 153 14.98 -0.66 -0.60
N THR A 154 16.24 -0.58 -0.15
CA THR A 154 17.34 -1.43 -0.62
C THR A 154 17.07 -2.90 -0.34
N VAL A 155 16.71 -3.24 0.92
CA VAL A 155 16.38 -4.62 1.31
C VAL A 155 15.21 -5.17 0.48
N LEU A 156 14.18 -4.37 0.24
CA LEU A 156 13.04 -4.79 -0.58
C LEU A 156 13.45 -5.00 -2.05
N THR A 157 14.23 -4.08 -2.64
CA THR A 157 14.75 -4.25 -4.01
C THR A 157 15.52 -5.56 -4.16
N GLU A 158 16.40 -5.89 -3.22
CA GLU A 158 17.17 -7.15 -3.21
C GLU A 158 16.27 -8.38 -3.04
N LEU A 159 15.35 -8.37 -2.06
CA LEU A 159 14.43 -9.48 -1.81
C LEU A 159 13.51 -9.76 -3.00
N LEU A 160 13.12 -8.70 -3.71
CA LEU A 160 12.18 -8.77 -4.82
C LEU A 160 12.87 -9.08 -6.15
N GLY A 161 14.20 -8.94 -6.23
CA GLY A 161 14.96 -9.14 -7.47
C GLY A 161 14.50 -8.20 -8.58
N THR A 162 14.20 -6.95 -8.23
CA THR A 162 13.66 -5.94 -9.16
C THR A 162 14.56 -4.72 -9.23
N GLU A 163 14.23 -3.78 -10.12
CA GLU A 163 14.99 -2.54 -10.33
C GLU A 163 14.77 -1.55 -9.17
N ASP A 164 15.43 -0.39 -9.27
CA ASP A 164 15.37 0.68 -8.28
C ASP A 164 13.91 1.13 -8.04
N LEU A 165 13.35 0.77 -6.87
CA LEU A 165 11.97 1.10 -6.50
C LEU A 165 11.86 2.56 -6.08
N MET A 166 10.80 3.22 -6.53
CA MET A 166 10.35 4.51 -6.00
C MET A 166 9.56 4.30 -4.70
N GLY A 167 9.43 5.35 -3.89
CA GLY A 167 8.65 5.32 -2.66
C GLY A 167 7.48 6.30 -2.69
N GLU A 168 6.37 5.90 -2.08
CA GLU A 168 5.25 6.77 -1.74
C GLU A 168 4.86 6.55 -0.27
N GLY A 169 4.84 7.60 0.52
CA GLY A 169 4.33 7.60 1.89
C GLY A 169 2.90 8.14 1.92
N ASN A 170 1.97 7.40 2.51
CA ASN A 170 0.61 7.85 2.82
C ASN A 170 0.46 7.98 4.34
N TYR A 171 0.09 9.18 4.79
CA TYR A 171 0.09 9.58 6.19
C TYR A 171 -1.35 9.79 6.65
N TYR A 172 -1.87 8.81 7.38
CA TYR A 172 -3.19 8.80 8.00
C TYR A 172 -3.03 9.36 9.41
N TYR A 173 -3.11 10.69 9.53
CA TYR A 173 -2.78 11.42 10.75
C TYR A 173 -3.78 11.20 11.90
N ASP A 174 -5.00 10.74 11.60
CA ASP A 174 -5.99 10.28 12.57
C ASP A 174 -6.77 9.11 11.98
N ILE A 175 -6.62 7.90 12.53
CA ILE A 175 -7.31 6.69 12.05
C ILE A 175 -8.83 6.75 12.12
N LYS A 176 -9.40 7.68 12.89
CA LYS A 176 -10.86 7.85 12.99
C LYS A 176 -11.43 8.63 11.82
N THR A 177 -10.63 9.50 11.20
CA THR A 177 -11.11 10.41 10.15
C THR A 177 -10.41 10.23 8.81
N CYS A 178 -9.25 9.57 8.79
CA CYS A 178 -8.45 9.41 7.60
C CYS A 178 -8.79 8.12 6.84
N GLY A 179 -8.55 8.17 5.53
CA GLY A 179 -8.69 7.01 4.66
C GLY A 179 -8.49 7.33 3.19
N ILE A 180 -8.80 6.32 2.37
CA ILE A 180 -8.78 6.36 0.92
C ILE A 180 -9.85 5.42 0.40
N GLY A 181 -10.73 5.94 -0.46
CA GLY A 181 -11.83 5.16 -1.03
C GLY A 181 -11.37 4.12 -2.06
N PHE A 182 -12.30 3.32 -2.57
CA PHE A 182 -12.03 2.25 -3.51
C PHE A 182 -11.41 2.76 -4.83
N HIS A 183 -10.16 2.40 -5.08
CA HIS A 183 -9.38 2.74 -6.26
C HIS A 183 -8.44 1.58 -6.65
N GLY A 184 -7.70 1.74 -7.74
CA GLY A 184 -6.55 0.91 -8.04
C GLY A 184 -5.39 1.78 -8.50
N ASP A 185 -4.17 1.26 -8.39
CA ASP A 185 -2.96 2.04 -8.67
C ASP A 185 -2.67 1.95 -10.17
N THR A 186 -2.83 3.07 -10.88
CA THR A 186 -2.70 3.10 -12.35
C THR A 186 -1.23 3.17 -12.79
N GLU A 187 -0.44 3.85 -11.99
CA GLU A 187 0.95 4.22 -12.19
C GLU A 187 1.94 3.10 -11.90
N ARG A 188 1.57 2.09 -11.10
CA ARG A 188 2.47 0.98 -10.74
C ARG A 188 1.87 -0.40 -11.02
N ARG A 189 2.72 -1.42 -10.99
CA ARG A 189 2.32 -2.84 -11.08
C ARG A 189 2.86 -3.65 -9.90
N LYS A 190 3.93 -3.18 -9.28
CA LYS A 190 4.49 -3.73 -8.04
C LYS A 190 4.02 -2.88 -6.86
N VAL A 191 3.53 -3.58 -5.84
CA VAL A 191 3.25 -3.00 -4.53
C VAL A 191 3.89 -3.89 -3.49
N ALA A 192 4.95 -3.38 -2.88
CA ALA A 192 5.51 -3.87 -1.64
C ALA A 192 5.37 -2.74 -0.62
N ALA A 193 4.63 -2.95 0.46
CA ALA A 193 4.29 -1.87 1.36
C ALA A 193 4.45 -2.27 2.82
N VAL A 194 4.81 -1.30 3.66
CA VAL A 194 4.92 -1.45 5.11
C VAL A 194 3.87 -0.59 5.79
N ARG A 195 3.31 -1.12 6.89
CA ARG A 195 2.45 -0.38 7.80
C ARG A 195 3.25 0.05 9.04
N LEU A 196 3.22 1.34 9.38
CA LEU A 196 3.82 1.90 10.58
C LEU A 196 2.74 2.58 11.43
N GLY A 197 3.00 2.76 12.73
CA GLY A 197 2.01 3.28 13.68
C GLY A 197 0.94 2.25 14.05
N CYS A 198 -0.30 2.70 14.27
CA CYS A 198 -1.40 1.85 14.73
C CYS A 198 -1.97 0.95 13.64
N GLU A 199 -2.77 -0.04 14.07
CA GLU A 199 -3.53 -0.92 13.17
C GLU A 199 -4.48 -0.11 12.30
N MET A 200 -4.56 -0.47 11.01
CA MET A 200 -5.53 0.12 10.09
C MET A 200 -6.01 -0.92 9.08
N PRO A 201 -7.31 -1.00 8.79
CA PRO A 201 -7.82 -1.97 7.84
C PRO A 201 -7.57 -1.53 6.39
N ILE A 202 -7.42 -2.51 5.52
CA ILE A 202 -7.43 -2.38 4.07
C ILE A 202 -8.42 -3.41 3.50
N PHE A 203 -9.17 -3.01 2.50
CA PHE A 203 -10.24 -3.80 1.90
C PHE A 203 -10.04 -3.93 0.40
N TRP A 204 -10.52 -5.04 -0.16
CA TRP A 204 -10.65 -5.26 -1.59
C TRP A 204 -12.10 -5.58 -1.94
N GLN A 205 -12.55 -5.12 -3.11
CA GLN A 205 -13.88 -5.38 -3.64
C GLN A 205 -13.79 -5.54 -5.15
N TRP A 206 -14.42 -6.59 -5.68
CA TRP A 206 -14.55 -6.77 -7.12
C TRP A 206 -15.62 -5.87 -7.70
N TYR A 207 -15.41 -5.41 -8.93
CA TYR A 207 -16.32 -4.57 -9.69
C TYR A 207 -16.52 -5.10 -11.11
N HIS A 208 -17.73 -4.92 -11.64
CA HIS A 208 -18.06 -5.10 -13.04
C HIS A 208 -19.04 -4.00 -13.47
N ASN A 209 -18.84 -3.38 -14.63
CA ASN A 209 -19.64 -2.23 -15.08
C ASN A 209 -19.73 -1.12 -14.01
N TYR A 210 -18.61 -0.84 -13.35
CA TYR A 210 -18.49 0.12 -12.24
C TYR A 210 -19.35 -0.17 -11.00
N LYS A 211 -19.96 -1.37 -10.90
CA LYS A 211 -20.75 -1.78 -9.73
C LYS A 211 -20.01 -2.85 -8.94
N PRO A 212 -20.03 -2.80 -7.60
CA PRO A 212 -19.42 -3.85 -6.77
C PRO A 212 -20.14 -5.19 -7.02
N ILE A 213 -19.39 -6.27 -7.03
CA ILE A 213 -19.90 -7.64 -7.15
C ILE A 213 -19.33 -8.52 -6.04
N GLY A 214 -20.19 -9.35 -5.45
CA GLY A 214 -19.82 -10.22 -4.35
C GLY A 214 -19.43 -9.49 -3.07
N SER A 215 -18.76 -10.18 -2.15
CA SER A 215 -18.40 -9.66 -0.82
C SER A 215 -17.07 -8.91 -0.82
N LYS A 216 -16.99 -7.93 0.07
CA LYS A 216 -15.76 -7.21 0.40
C LYS A 216 -14.83 -8.13 1.20
N MET A 217 -13.53 -7.97 0.98
CA MET A 217 -12.49 -8.74 1.68
C MET A 217 -11.60 -7.77 2.45
N GLY A 218 -11.65 -7.83 3.78
CA GLY A 218 -10.86 -6.97 4.66
C GLY A 218 -9.65 -7.69 5.26
N LEU A 219 -8.54 -6.97 5.40
CA LEU A 219 -7.38 -7.36 6.18
C LEU A 219 -7.02 -6.25 7.16
N LYS A 220 -6.71 -6.65 8.40
CA LYS A 220 -6.10 -5.76 9.39
C LYS A 220 -4.59 -5.82 9.30
N LEU A 221 -3.97 -4.66 9.12
CA LEU A 221 -2.53 -4.50 9.07
C LEU A 221 -2.08 -3.76 10.33
N ASN A 222 -1.16 -4.38 11.08
CA ASN A 222 -0.55 -3.81 12.27
C ASN A 222 0.70 -3.01 11.90
N GLY A 223 1.14 -2.15 12.81
CA GLY A 223 2.50 -1.63 12.77
C GLY A 223 3.54 -2.75 12.66
N GLY A 224 4.46 -2.61 11.71
CA GLY A 224 5.53 -3.58 11.45
C GLY A 224 5.19 -4.62 10.39
N ASP A 225 3.95 -4.67 9.92
CA ASP A 225 3.54 -5.61 8.88
C ASP A 225 4.02 -5.15 7.49
N LEU A 226 4.59 -6.08 6.74
CA LEU A 226 4.79 -5.95 5.30
C LEU A 226 3.62 -6.59 4.56
N TYR A 227 3.24 -6.03 3.43
CA TYR A 227 2.30 -6.67 2.52
C TYR A 227 2.67 -6.44 1.06
N PHE A 228 2.27 -7.42 0.24
CA PHE A 228 2.54 -7.47 -1.18
C PHE A 228 1.24 -7.79 -1.91
N MET A 229 1.02 -7.11 -3.03
CA MET A 229 -0.13 -7.35 -3.90
C MET A 229 0.32 -8.06 -5.18
N SER A 230 -0.44 -9.07 -5.63
CA SER A 230 -0.29 -9.55 -7.00
C SER A 230 -0.71 -8.43 -7.95
N GLU A 231 -0.23 -8.44 -9.20
CA GLU A 231 -0.55 -7.39 -10.18
C GLU A 231 -2.07 -7.14 -10.27
N LYS A 232 -2.88 -8.20 -10.33
CA LYS A 232 -4.33 -8.07 -10.35
C LYS A 232 -4.90 -7.40 -9.08
N ALA A 233 -4.28 -7.60 -7.93
CA ALA A 233 -4.70 -7.04 -6.65
C ALA A 233 -4.33 -5.56 -6.48
N VAL A 234 -3.32 -5.07 -7.21
CA VAL A 234 -3.01 -3.64 -7.35
C VAL A 234 -4.18 -2.90 -8.02
N GLY A 235 -4.91 -3.58 -8.90
CA GLY A 235 -6.12 -3.05 -9.52
C GLY A 235 -5.84 -2.03 -10.60
N THR A 236 -4.71 -2.10 -11.30
CA THR A 236 -4.39 -1.11 -12.34
C THR A 236 -5.48 -1.00 -13.43
N ASP A 237 -6.15 -2.11 -13.74
CA ASP A 237 -7.24 -2.13 -14.70
C ASP A 237 -8.58 -1.60 -14.14
N TRP A 238 -8.62 -0.98 -12.96
CA TRP A 238 -9.86 -0.58 -12.26
C TRP A 238 -10.81 0.36 -13.03
N LYS A 239 -10.31 1.00 -14.08
CA LYS A 239 -11.09 1.87 -14.98
C LYS A 239 -11.72 1.11 -16.17
N GLU A 240 -11.38 -0.16 -16.37
CA GLU A 240 -11.89 -0.99 -17.47
C GLU A 240 -13.23 -1.65 -17.09
N SER A 241 -14.34 -0.95 -17.30
CA SER A 241 -15.66 -1.41 -16.85
C SER A 241 -16.16 -2.71 -17.46
N SER A 242 -15.72 -3.04 -18.68
CA SER A 242 -16.11 -4.27 -19.39
C SER A 242 -15.46 -5.53 -18.82
N LYS A 243 -14.55 -5.40 -17.85
CA LYS A 243 -13.85 -6.51 -17.20
C LYS A 243 -14.20 -6.60 -15.74
N LEU A 244 -13.94 -7.76 -15.15
CA LEU A 244 -13.87 -7.88 -13.70
C LEU A 244 -12.62 -7.16 -13.22
N THR A 245 -12.84 -6.10 -12.44
CA THR A 245 -11.77 -5.27 -11.90
C THR A 245 -11.76 -5.36 -10.39
N LEU A 246 -10.59 -5.13 -9.80
CA LEU A 246 -10.43 -5.17 -8.36
C LEU A 246 -10.01 -3.78 -7.88
N ARG A 247 -10.62 -3.34 -6.79
CA ARG A 247 -10.31 -2.05 -6.17
C ARG A 247 -10.04 -2.25 -4.70
N HIS A 248 -9.22 -1.38 -4.13
CA HIS A 248 -8.90 -1.40 -2.72
C HIS A 248 -9.12 -0.04 -2.05
N ALA A 249 -9.43 -0.09 -0.76
CA ALA A 249 -9.71 1.06 0.10
C ALA A 249 -9.08 0.83 1.47
N ALA A 250 -8.74 1.89 2.20
CA ALA A 250 -8.15 1.76 3.54
C ALA A 250 -8.60 2.91 4.46
N GLY A 251 -8.62 2.66 5.76
CA GLY A 251 -8.94 3.68 6.78
C GLY A 251 -10.32 3.53 7.41
N CYS A 252 -10.90 4.64 7.86
CA CYS A 252 -12.16 4.64 8.58
C CYS A 252 -13.38 4.31 7.68
N ALA A 253 -14.51 4.03 8.33
CA ALA A 253 -15.75 3.59 7.68
C ALA A 253 -16.27 4.57 6.62
N GLU A 254 -16.00 5.87 6.74
CA GLU A 254 -16.35 6.86 5.72
C GLU A 254 -15.73 6.52 4.34
N TYR A 255 -14.51 5.96 4.33
CA TYR A 255 -13.79 5.61 3.11
C TYR A 255 -14.01 4.17 2.67
N THR A 256 -14.19 3.25 3.62
CA THR A 256 -14.24 1.81 3.38
C THR A 256 -15.67 1.26 3.33
N GLY A 257 -16.64 2.01 3.86
CA GLY A 257 -18.02 1.57 4.05
C GLY A 257 -18.20 0.50 5.15
N GLU A 258 -17.18 0.22 5.96
CA GLU A 258 -17.21 -0.75 7.07
C GLU A 258 -16.44 -0.22 8.27
N GLU A 259 -16.98 -0.43 9.47
CA GLU A 259 -16.23 -0.24 10.72
C GLU A 259 -15.13 -1.31 10.80
N PRO A 260 -13.96 -1.00 11.38
CA PRO A 260 -12.97 -2.02 11.68
C PRO A 260 -13.57 -3.01 12.70
N GLU A 261 -13.85 -4.24 12.27
CA GLU A 261 -14.21 -5.33 13.20
C GLU A 261 -13.22 -5.38 14.37
N PRO A 262 -13.59 -5.65 15.62
CA PRO A 262 -12.62 -5.86 16.70
C PRO A 262 -11.64 -6.99 16.32
N SER A 263 -10.39 -6.95 16.80
CA SER A 263 -9.30 -7.87 16.38
C SER A 263 -9.52 -9.37 16.70
N SER A 264 -10.69 -9.77 17.18
CA SER A 264 -11.10 -11.15 17.32
C SER A 264 -11.93 -11.60 16.12
N THR A 265 -11.46 -12.65 15.44
CA THR A 265 -12.20 -13.50 14.49
C THR A 265 -12.01 -13.20 13.00
N ILE A 266 -10.82 -13.55 12.47
CA ILE A 266 -10.77 -14.14 11.12
C ILE A 266 -10.12 -15.51 11.28
N THR A 267 -10.95 -16.54 11.08
CA THR A 267 -10.54 -17.95 10.99
C THR A 267 -9.40 -18.11 10.01
N GLN A 268 -8.27 -18.59 10.53
CA GLN A 268 -7.19 -19.13 9.72
C GLN A 268 -7.73 -20.35 8.97
N THR A 269 -7.91 -20.24 7.66
CA THR A 269 -7.89 -21.44 6.82
C THR A 269 -6.44 -21.89 6.73
N VAL A 270 -6.04 -22.70 7.71
CA VAL A 270 -4.84 -23.53 7.64
C VAL A 270 -5.14 -24.61 6.60
N GLY A 271 -4.78 -24.34 5.34
CA GLY A 271 -4.72 -25.38 4.33
C GLY A 271 -3.62 -26.36 4.72
N LYS A 272 -4.02 -27.59 5.07
CA LYS A 272 -3.16 -28.76 5.00
C LYS A 272 -2.77 -29.03 3.55
#